data_AF-A0A524QYF1-F1
#
_entry.id   AF-A0A524QYF1-F1
#
_cell.length_a   1.000
_cell.length_b   1.000
_cell.length_c   1.000
_cell.angle_alpha   90.00
_cell.angle_beta   90.00
_cell.angle_gamma   90.00
#
_symmetry.space_group_name_H-M   'P 1'
#
loop_
_entity.id
_entity.type
_entity.pdbx_description
1 polymer ?
#
loop_
_entity_poly.entity_id
_entity_poly.type
_entity_poly.pdbx_seq_one_letter_code
_entity_poly.pdbx_strand_id
1 'polypeptide(L)'
;MDSALIGTWLAALLTLGLMSFIYKDNLYYKVCEAIFIGISAGYWFITYFWDSLYRKAWVGIVHQGDYILLGGVILGAMMLTRLFGKIGWIARWPLAFIVGATAGLKMMVYFTTNAMAQIHGTVNYTMAAFGGGDLYDVVGRIVILIGTVTGLIYFYFSKEHKGLFGGAAKVGTWFLMITFGASFGYTVMSRMSLLLGRIDFLLTDWLKLVK
;
A
#
# COMPACT_ATOMS: atom_id res chain seq x y z
N MET A 1 32.95 -7.01 -20.39
CA MET A 1 31.70 -6.28 -20.68
C MET A 1 31.06 -6.03 -19.34
N ASP A 2 31.06 -4.78 -18.86
CA ASP A 2 30.68 -4.47 -17.49
C ASP A 2 29.25 -4.93 -17.20
N SER A 3 29.05 -5.64 -16.09
CA SER A 3 27.74 -6.14 -15.65
C SER A 3 26.69 -5.03 -15.59
N ALA A 4 27.12 -3.81 -15.26
CA ALA A 4 26.30 -2.61 -15.28
C ALA A 4 25.76 -2.29 -16.69
N LEU A 5 26.59 -2.40 -17.74
CA LEU A 5 26.17 -2.10 -19.10
C LEU A 5 25.09 -3.08 -19.57
N ILE A 6 25.29 -4.38 -19.33
CA ILE A 6 24.30 -5.42 -19.67
C ILE A 6 22.99 -5.16 -18.91
N GLY A 7 23.08 -4.79 -17.64
CA GLY A 7 21.92 -4.42 -16.81
C GLY A 7 21.15 -3.22 -17.37
N THR A 8 21.84 -2.15 -17.77
CA THR A 8 21.21 -0.97 -18.36
C THR A 8 20.50 -1.28 -19.68
N TRP A 9 21.13 -2.07 -20.56
CA TRP A 9 20.51 -2.51 -21.82
C TRP A 9 19.26 -3.35 -21.59
N LEU A 10 19.34 -4.31 -20.66
CA LEU A 10 18.18 -5.15 -20.31
C LEU A 10 17.04 -4.30 -19.74
N ALA A 11 17.34 -3.39 -18.81
CA ALA A 11 16.36 -2.51 -18.19
C ALA A 11 15.72 -1.56 -19.21
N ALA A 12 16.49 -1.02 -20.16
CA ALA A 12 15.97 -0.17 -21.23
C ALA A 12 15.02 -0.93 -22.15
N LEU A 13 15.39 -2.14 -22.59
CA LEU A 13 14.54 -2.98 -23.44
C LEU A 13 13.22 -3.34 -22.74
N LEU A 14 13.28 -3.77 -21.48
CA LEU A 14 12.07 -4.07 -20.69
C LEU A 14 11.19 -2.81 -20.49
N THR A 15 11.79 -1.65 -20.24
CA THR A 15 11.07 -0.37 -20.11
C THR A 15 10.36 -0.02 -21.40
N LEU A 16 11.04 -0.11 -22.55
CA LEU A 16 10.43 0.11 -23.86
C LEU A 16 9.34 -0.93 -24.16
N GLY A 17 9.51 -2.17 -23.74
CA GLY A 17 8.52 -3.23 -23.91
C GLY A 17 7.23 -2.97 -23.16
N LEU A 18 7.34 -2.49 -21.91
CA LEU A 18 6.18 -2.06 -21.15
C LEU A 18 5.53 -0.80 -21.75
N MET A 19 6.33 0.18 -22.19
CA MET A 19 5.80 1.39 -22.84
C MET A 19 5.14 1.12 -24.19
N SER A 20 5.46 0.00 -24.84
CA SER A 20 4.88 -0.41 -26.12
C SER A 20 3.35 -0.59 -26.08
N PHE A 21 2.79 -0.81 -24.89
CA PHE A 21 1.35 -0.83 -24.64
C PHE A 21 0.64 0.44 -25.13
N ILE A 22 1.29 1.60 -25.06
CA ILE A 22 0.72 2.88 -25.51
C ILE A 22 0.34 2.83 -26.99
N TYR A 23 1.07 2.04 -27.80
CA TYR A 23 0.80 1.92 -29.22
C TYR A 23 -0.30 0.89 -29.54
N LYS A 24 -0.26 -0.30 -28.89
CA LYS A 24 -1.23 -1.41 -28.98
C LYS A 24 -0.75 -2.61 -28.15
N ASP A 25 -1.65 -3.55 -27.84
CA ASP A 25 -1.30 -4.86 -27.29
C ASP A 25 -0.46 -5.68 -28.29
N ASN A 26 0.86 -5.68 -28.13
CA ASN A 26 1.78 -6.43 -28.98
C ASN A 26 2.42 -7.61 -28.21
N LEU A 27 3.01 -8.54 -28.95
CA LEU A 27 3.67 -9.72 -28.37
C LEU A 27 4.81 -9.31 -27.42
N TYR A 28 5.54 -8.25 -27.77
CA TYR A 28 6.66 -7.74 -27.00
C TYR A 28 6.25 -7.26 -25.60
N TYR A 29 5.16 -6.49 -25.52
CA TYR A 29 4.53 -6.05 -24.28
C TYR A 29 4.11 -7.25 -23.42
N LYS A 30 3.38 -8.22 -24.00
CA LYS A 30 2.89 -9.41 -23.26
C LYS A 30 4.03 -10.24 -22.66
N VAL A 31 5.15 -10.37 -23.38
CA VAL A 31 6.34 -11.05 -22.86
C VAL A 31 6.94 -10.28 -21.70
N CYS A 32 7.12 -8.96 -21.83
CA CYS A 32 7.67 -8.12 -20.76
C CYS A 32 6.76 -8.11 -19.52
N GLU A 33 5.45 -8.03 -19.71
CA GLU A 33 4.44 -8.10 -18.66
C GLU A 33 4.48 -9.46 -17.94
N ALA A 34 4.54 -10.57 -18.69
CA ALA A 34 4.64 -11.90 -18.11
C ALA A 34 5.93 -12.08 -17.29
N ILE A 35 7.06 -11.56 -17.77
CA ILE A 35 8.33 -11.56 -17.04
C ILE A 35 8.18 -10.75 -15.74
N PHE A 36 7.64 -9.53 -15.81
CA PHE A 36 7.49 -8.65 -14.65
C PHE A 36 6.59 -9.26 -13.57
N ILE A 37 5.42 -9.78 -13.97
CA ILE A 37 4.48 -10.46 -13.07
C ILE A 37 5.12 -11.74 -12.53
N GLY A 38 5.82 -12.51 -13.37
CA GLY A 38 6.50 -13.75 -12.99
C GLY A 38 7.58 -13.54 -11.93
N ILE A 39 8.43 -12.53 -12.08
CA ILE A 39 9.45 -12.17 -11.08
C ILE A 39 8.79 -11.78 -9.76
N SER A 40 7.74 -10.96 -9.81
CA SER A 40 7.00 -10.51 -8.62
C SER A 40 6.37 -11.70 -7.88
N ALA A 41 5.69 -12.59 -8.59
CA ALA A 41 5.09 -13.79 -8.02
C ALA A 41 6.15 -14.76 -7.49
N GLY A 42 7.27 -14.92 -8.21
CA GLY A 42 8.39 -15.76 -7.81
C GLY A 42 9.07 -15.29 -6.52
N TYR A 43 9.28 -13.98 -6.36
CA TYR A 43 9.82 -13.40 -5.14
C TYR A 43 8.94 -13.74 -3.92
N TRP A 44 7.63 -13.52 -4.04
CA TRP A 44 6.68 -13.86 -2.98
C TRP A 44 6.65 -15.36 -2.70
N PHE A 45 6.68 -16.21 -3.73
CA PHE A 45 6.72 -17.66 -3.58
C PHE A 45 7.95 -18.12 -2.78
N ILE A 46 9.14 -17.65 -3.14
CA ILE A 46 10.39 -18.00 -2.45
C ILE A 46 10.36 -17.51 -1.00
N THR A 47 9.91 -16.26 -0.79
CA THR A 47 9.82 -15.67 0.55
C THR A 47 8.87 -16.49 1.43
N TYR A 48 7.69 -16.83 0.94
CA TYR A 48 6.73 -17.65 1.70
C TYR A 48 7.20 -19.09 1.91
N PHE A 49 7.93 -19.67 0.96
CA PHE A 49 8.53 -20.99 1.13
C PHE A 49 9.50 -21.01 2.31
N TRP A 50 10.43 -20.06 2.36
CA TRP A 50 11.41 -20.01 3.45
C TRP A 50 10.78 -19.57 4.78
N ASP A 51 9.88 -18.60 4.78
CA ASP A 51 9.25 -18.10 6.01
C ASP A 51 8.20 -19.04 6.59
N SER A 52 7.34 -19.60 5.76
CA SER A 52 6.18 -20.34 6.22
C SER A 52 6.42 -21.85 6.21
N LEU A 53 6.97 -22.40 5.13
CA LEU A 53 7.23 -23.84 5.04
C LEU A 53 8.50 -24.23 5.81
N TYR A 54 9.63 -23.57 5.56
CA TYR A 54 10.87 -23.97 6.23
C TYR A 54 10.93 -23.49 7.69
N ARG A 55 10.81 -22.19 7.96
CA ARG A 55 10.95 -21.67 9.33
C ARG A 55 9.79 -22.09 10.25
N LYS A 56 8.55 -21.86 9.85
CA LYS A 56 7.38 -22.14 10.72
C LYS A 56 6.99 -23.63 10.73
N ALA A 57 6.89 -24.28 9.58
CA ALA A 57 6.45 -25.68 9.55
C ALA A 57 7.57 -26.66 9.92
N TRP A 58 8.78 -26.54 9.36
CA TRP A 58 9.85 -27.49 9.65
C TRP A 58 10.58 -27.18 10.96
N VAL A 59 11.21 -26.01 11.08
CA VAL A 59 12.03 -25.66 12.25
C VAL A 59 11.15 -25.45 13.49
N GLY A 60 10.03 -24.73 13.37
CA GLY A 60 9.11 -24.48 14.47
C GLY A 60 8.48 -25.75 15.08
N ILE A 61 8.10 -26.72 14.25
CA ILE A 61 7.46 -27.95 14.74
C ILE A 61 8.50 -28.96 15.24
N VAL A 62 9.58 -29.17 14.48
CA VAL A 62 10.56 -30.25 14.77
C VAL A 62 11.58 -29.84 15.84
N HIS A 63 12.03 -28.58 15.86
CA HIS A 63 13.09 -28.14 16.77
C HIS A 63 12.56 -27.38 18.00
N GLN A 64 11.46 -26.63 17.86
CA GLN A 64 10.90 -25.84 18.97
C GLN A 64 9.72 -26.53 19.67
N GLY A 65 9.12 -27.56 19.06
CA GLY A 65 8.02 -28.32 19.66
C GLY A 65 6.72 -27.54 19.81
N ASP A 66 6.54 -26.44 19.07
CA ASP A 66 5.30 -25.67 19.13
C ASP A 66 4.22 -26.31 18.23
N TYR A 67 3.41 -27.18 18.84
CA TYR A 67 2.34 -27.88 18.17
C TYR A 67 1.19 -26.97 17.71
N ILE A 68 1.13 -25.70 18.13
CA ILE A 68 0.10 -24.78 17.62
C ILE A 68 0.29 -24.50 16.12
N LEU A 69 1.54 -24.56 15.66
CA LEU A 69 1.91 -24.37 14.25
C LEU A 69 1.42 -25.53 13.38
N LEU A 70 1.18 -26.71 13.96
CA LEU A 70 0.60 -27.86 13.27
C LEU A 70 -0.79 -27.52 12.70
N GLY A 71 -1.60 -26.76 13.46
CA GLY A 71 -2.90 -26.28 12.98
C GLY A 71 -2.77 -25.43 11.71
N GLY A 72 -1.75 -24.57 11.65
CA GLY A 72 -1.44 -23.76 10.47
C GLY A 72 -1.02 -24.61 9.26
N VAL A 73 -0.24 -25.68 9.48
CA VAL A 73 0.18 -26.60 8.41
C VAL A 73 -1.00 -27.40 7.88
N ILE A 74 -1.89 -27.87 8.75
CA ILE A 74 -3.12 -28.58 8.36
C ILE A 74 -4.00 -27.67 7.52
N LEU A 75 -4.22 -26.42 7.95
CA LEU A 75 -4.98 -25.45 7.16
C LEU A 75 -4.30 -25.13 5.82
N GLY A 76 -2.97 -25.06 5.79
CA GLY A 76 -2.20 -24.90 4.55
C GLY A 76 -2.36 -26.08 3.59
N ALA A 77 -2.29 -27.31 4.10
CA ALA A 77 -2.51 -28.52 3.32
C ALA A 77 -3.96 -28.62 2.80
N MET A 78 -4.94 -28.26 3.64
CA MET A 78 -6.35 -28.17 3.23
C MET A 78 -6.56 -27.14 2.11
N MET A 79 -5.75 -26.09 2.05
CA MET A 79 -5.85 -25.09 0.98
C MET A 79 -5.38 -25.65 -0.38
N LEU A 80 -4.47 -26.63 -0.40
CA LEU A 80 -4.01 -27.30 -1.63
C LEU A 80 -5.12 -28.11 -2.32
N THR A 81 -6.15 -28.55 -1.58
CA THR A 81 -7.28 -29.28 -2.19
C THR A 81 -8.07 -28.42 -3.17
N ARG A 82 -7.89 -27.09 -3.16
CA ARG A 82 -8.44 -26.16 -4.15
C ARG A 82 -7.98 -26.45 -5.57
N LEU A 83 -6.79 -27.03 -5.75
CA LEU A 83 -6.25 -27.41 -7.06
C LEU A 83 -7.05 -28.55 -7.70
N PHE A 84 -7.71 -29.37 -6.87
CA PHE A 84 -8.54 -30.48 -7.32
C PHE A 84 -10.01 -30.08 -7.24
N GLY A 85 -10.60 -29.73 -8.39
CA GLY A 85 -11.97 -29.19 -8.47
C GLY A 85 -13.06 -30.00 -7.75
N LYS A 86 -12.88 -31.31 -7.53
CA LYS A 86 -13.82 -32.17 -6.81
C LYS A 86 -13.77 -32.04 -5.28
N ILE A 87 -12.62 -31.69 -4.70
CA ILE A 87 -12.39 -31.63 -3.23
C ILE A 87 -12.16 -30.18 -2.75
N GLY A 88 -12.20 -29.21 -3.67
CA GLY A 88 -11.94 -27.80 -3.36
C GLY A 88 -12.86 -27.13 -2.34
N TRP A 89 -13.96 -27.78 -1.93
CA TRP A 89 -14.82 -27.26 -0.86
C TRP A 89 -14.11 -27.24 0.51
N ILE A 90 -13.14 -28.13 0.74
CA ILE A 90 -12.36 -28.19 2.00
C ILE A 90 -11.55 -26.91 2.20
N ALA A 91 -11.11 -26.26 1.11
CA ALA A 91 -10.37 -25.01 1.16
C ALA A 91 -11.19 -23.81 1.69
N ARG A 92 -12.52 -23.93 1.82
CA ARG A 92 -13.36 -22.87 2.41
C ARG A 92 -13.05 -22.63 3.89
N TRP A 93 -12.65 -23.66 4.63
CA TRP A 93 -12.32 -23.54 6.06
C TRP A 93 -11.03 -22.71 6.28
N PRO A 94 -9.89 -23.02 5.62
CA PRO A 94 -8.74 -22.14 5.64
C PRO A 94 -9.05 -20.71 5.19
N LEU A 95 -9.88 -20.53 4.16
CA LEU A 95 -10.26 -19.20 3.68
C LEU A 95 -11.04 -18.40 4.74
N ALA A 96 -12.01 -19.01 5.42
CA ALA A 96 -12.74 -18.38 6.51
C ALA A 96 -11.80 -17.96 7.65
N PHE A 97 -10.85 -18.84 8.01
CA PHE A 97 -9.83 -18.54 9.02
C PHE A 97 -8.94 -17.36 8.58
N ILE A 98 -8.42 -17.38 7.35
CA ILE A 98 -7.57 -16.30 6.81
C ILE A 98 -8.34 -14.98 6.84
N VAL A 99 -9.57 -14.93 6.34
CA VAL A 99 -10.37 -13.69 6.30
C VAL A 99 -10.64 -13.18 7.71
N GLY A 100 -11.06 -14.04 8.64
CA GLY A 100 -11.33 -13.65 10.02
C GLY A 100 -10.09 -13.16 10.76
N ALA A 101 -8.98 -13.92 10.68
CA ALA A 101 -7.73 -13.58 11.33
C ALA A 101 -7.11 -12.30 10.73
N THR A 102 -7.09 -12.18 9.41
CA THR A 102 -6.54 -10.97 8.75
C THR A 102 -7.38 -9.74 9.03
N ALA A 103 -8.72 -9.84 9.01
CA ALA A 103 -9.59 -8.72 9.37
C ALA A 103 -9.35 -8.27 10.83
N GLY A 104 -9.28 -9.21 11.78
CA GLY A 104 -9.03 -8.91 13.18
C GLY A 104 -7.65 -8.27 13.41
N LEU A 105 -6.60 -8.86 12.85
CA LEU A 105 -5.24 -8.30 12.93
C LEU A 105 -5.14 -6.94 12.26
N LYS A 106 -5.70 -6.79 11.06
CA LYS A 106 -5.69 -5.51 10.35
C LYS A 106 -6.45 -4.45 11.13
N MET A 107 -7.62 -4.76 11.71
CA MET A 107 -8.36 -3.80 12.55
C MET A 107 -7.49 -3.26 13.69
N MET A 108 -6.83 -4.15 14.43
CA MET A 108 -5.94 -3.77 15.54
C MET A 108 -4.73 -2.96 15.06
N VAL A 109 -4.09 -3.38 13.97
CA VAL A 109 -2.93 -2.68 13.39
C VAL A 109 -3.34 -1.31 12.85
N TYR A 110 -4.46 -1.19 12.15
CA TYR A 110 -4.94 0.11 11.65
C TYR A 110 -5.33 1.03 12.80
N PHE A 111 -5.96 0.51 13.86
CA PHE A 111 -6.31 1.30 15.03
C PHE A 111 -5.06 1.85 15.72
N THR A 112 -4.06 1.01 15.99
CA THR A 112 -2.83 1.41 16.68
C THR A 112 -1.91 2.26 15.80
N THR A 113 -1.69 1.85 14.56
CA THR A 113 -0.69 2.46 13.67
C THR A 113 -1.22 3.68 12.94
N ASN A 114 -2.53 3.74 12.64
CA ASN A 114 -3.11 4.89 11.96
C ASN A 114 -3.94 5.74 12.92
N ALA A 115 -5.00 5.20 13.53
CA ALA A 115 -5.90 6.03 14.33
C ALA A 115 -5.21 6.65 15.55
N MET A 116 -4.52 5.84 16.37
CA MET A 116 -3.81 6.35 17.55
C MET A 116 -2.65 7.26 17.17
N ALA A 117 -1.87 6.90 16.14
CA ALA A 117 -0.76 7.73 15.68
C ALA A 117 -1.23 9.08 15.13
N GLN A 118 -2.36 9.11 14.39
CA GLN A 118 -2.95 10.36 13.90
C GLN A 118 -3.49 11.21 15.04
N ILE A 119 -4.19 10.63 16.02
CA ILE A 119 -4.67 11.36 17.20
C ILE A 119 -3.49 11.95 17.97
N HIS A 120 -2.47 11.14 18.29
CA HIS A 120 -1.30 11.59 19.01
C HIS A 120 -0.52 12.66 18.22
N GLY A 121 -0.39 12.48 16.91
CA GLY A 121 0.23 13.45 16.00
C GLY A 121 -0.51 14.78 15.99
N THR A 122 -1.83 14.79 15.81
CA THR A 122 -2.64 16.01 15.81
C THR A 122 -2.63 16.70 17.17
N VAL A 123 -2.74 15.95 18.27
CA VAL A 123 -2.72 16.51 19.63
C VAL A 123 -1.37 17.15 19.92
N ASN A 124 -0.25 16.46 19.69
CA ASN A 124 1.08 17.04 19.96
C ASN A 124 1.38 18.22 19.06
N TYR A 125 1.02 18.13 17.77
CA TYR A 125 1.19 19.22 16.82
C TYR A 125 0.38 20.47 17.22
N THR A 126 -0.81 20.28 17.77
CA THR A 126 -1.67 21.37 18.27
C THR A 126 -1.18 21.91 19.61
N MET A 127 -0.78 21.06 20.55
CA MET A 127 -0.28 21.50 21.86
C MET A 127 1.00 22.33 21.73
N ALA A 128 1.86 22.00 20.76
CA ALA A 128 3.02 22.82 20.42
C ALA A 128 2.65 24.23 19.94
N ALA A 129 1.42 24.47 19.45
CA ALA A 129 0.97 25.80 19.02
C ALA A 129 0.93 26.83 20.17
N PHE A 130 0.75 26.36 21.41
CA PHE A 130 0.73 27.21 22.61
C PHE A 130 2.12 27.46 23.22
N GLY A 131 3.17 26.82 22.69
CA GLY A 131 4.54 26.91 23.21
C GLY A 131 5.43 27.99 22.59
N GLY A 132 4.90 28.78 21.64
CA GLY A 132 5.67 29.79 20.90
C GLY A 132 6.36 29.23 19.65
N GLY A 133 6.39 30.03 18.59
CA GLY A 133 6.96 29.71 17.27
C GLY A 133 6.67 30.81 16.25
N ASP A 134 7.27 30.71 15.06
CA ASP A 134 7.01 31.66 13.96
C ASP A 134 5.52 31.70 13.58
N LEU A 135 5.05 32.86 13.13
CA LEU A 135 3.63 33.09 12.83
C LEU A 135 3.07 32.08 11.80
N TYR A 136 3.90 31.67 10.84
CA TYR A 136 3.57 30.66 9.83
C TYR A 136 3.24 29.29 10.45
N ASP A 137 4.06 28.84 11.40
CA ASP A 137 3.90 27.56 12.09
C ASP A 137 2.64 27.55 12.96
N VAL A 138 2.39 28.65 13.68
CA VAL A 138 1.20 28.79 14.52
C VAL A 138 -0.08 28.74 13.68
N VAL A 139 -0.10 29.45 12.54
CA VAL A 139 -1.24 29.41 11.61
C VAL A 139 -1.44 27.99 11.05
N GLY A 140 -0.37 27.31 10.63
CA GLY A 140 -0.44 25.93 10.15
C GLY A 140 -1.04 24.96 11.17
N ARG A 141 -0.63 25.08 12.44
CA ARG A 141 -1.16 24.28 13.56
C ARG A 141 -2.65 24.51 13.80
N ILE A 142 -3.09 25.77 13.79
CA ILE A 142 -4.50 26.14 13.96
C ILE A 142 -5.35 25.64 12.78
N VAL A 143 -4.86 25.78 11.55
CA VAL A 143 -5.56 25.31 10.35
C VAL A 143 -5.79 23.80 10.38
N ILE A 144 -4.77 23.02 10.78
CA ILE A 144 -4.90 21.55 10.90
C ILE A 144 -5.87 21.16 12.02
N LEU A 145 -5.82 21.86 13.17
CA LEU A 145 -6.77 21.63 14.26
C LEU A 145 -8.21 21.88 13.80
N ILE A 146 -8.48 23.05 13.22
CA ILE A 146 -9.80 23.43 12.72
C ILE A 146 -10.26 22.45 11.63
N GLY A 147 -9.39 22.13 10.67
CA GLY A 147 -9.70 21.18 9.59
C GLY A 147 -10.06 19.79 10.13
N THR A 148 -9.33 19.30 11.14
CA THR A 148 -9.58 17.98 11.73
C THR A 148 -10.89 17.97 12.52
N VAL A 149 -11.13 18.96 13.38
CA VAL A 149 -12.37 19.04 14.18
C VAL A 149 -13.59 19.23 13.30
N THR A 150 -13.53 20.13 12.32
CA THR A 150 -14.65 20.38 11.40
C THR A 150 -14.89 19.20 10.46
N GLY A 151 -13.84 18.49 10.03
CA GLY A 151 -13.94 17.24 9.27
C GLY A 151 -14.60 16.11 10.07
N LEU A 152 -14.24 15.95 11.35
CA LEU A 152 -14.90 14.97 12.24
C LEU A 152 -16.38 15.31 12.45
N ILE A 153 -16.72 16.59 12.60
CA ILE A 153 -18.12 17.05 12.71
C ILE A 153 -18.90 16.70 11.43
N TYR A 154 -18.30 16.86 10.24
CA TYR A 154 -18.93 16.49 8.97
C TYR A 154 -19.26 14.98 8.89
N PHE A 155 -18.39 14.11 9.40
CA PHE A 155 -18.64 12.65 9.43
C PHE A 155 -19.45 12.17 10.63
N TYR A 156 -19.81 13.07 11.56
CA TYR A 156 -20.60 12.73 12.73
C TYR A 156 -22.09 12.66 12.38
N PHE A 157 -22.52 11.49 11.89
CA PHE A 157 -23.90 11.26 11.43
C PHE A 157 -24.93 11.11 12.57
N SER A 158 -24.51 11.04 13.84
CA SER A 158 -25.40 10.80 14.99
C SER A 158 -26.14 12.04 15.51
N LYS A 159 -25.88 13.24 14.97
CA LYS A 159 -26.63 14.48 15.28
C LYS A 159 -27.12 15.10 13.98
N GLU A 160 -28.35 15.63 13.99
CA GLU A 160 -28.85 16.41 12.86
C GLU A 160 -28.01 17.68 12.65
N HIS A 161 -27.62 17.93 11.39
CA HIS A 161 -26.82 19.09 10.97
C HIS A 161 -27.66 20.39 10.96
N LYS A 162 -28.12 20.86 12.12
CA LYS A 162 -28.85 22.13 12.29
C LYS A 162 -28.07 23.13 13.15
N GLY A 163 -28.09 24.42 12.76
CA GLY A 163 -27.46 25.52 13.50
C GLY A 163 -25.92 25.56 13.40
N LEU A 164 -25.22 25.84 14.52
CA LEU A 164 -23.75 25.93 14.59
C LEU A 164 -23.04 24.65 14.09
N PHE A 165 -23.63 23.47 14.32
CA PHE A 165 -23.11 22.20 13.81
C PHE A 165 -23.19 22.10 12.27
N GLY A 166 -24.22 22.68 11.65
CA GLY A 166 -24.32 22.74 10.19
C GLY A 166 -23.30 23.70 9.56
N GLY A 167 -23.03 24.83 10.22
CA GLY A 167 -21.99 25.78 9.79
C GLY A 167 -20.58 25.19 9.89
N ALA A 168 -20.25 24.54 11.00
CA ALA A 168 -18.98 23.85 11.21
C ALA A 168 -18.79 22.68 10.21
N ALA A 169 -19.85 21.91 9.95
CA ALA A 169 -19.81 20.84 8.94
C ALA A 169 -19.58 21.39 7.52
N LYS A 170 -20.14 22.55 7.17
CA LYS A 170 -19.87 23.20 5.88
C LYS A 170 -18.40 23.56 5.73
N VAL A 171 -17.76 24.13 6.75
CA VAL A 171 -16.30 24.37 6.74
C VAL A 171 -15.53 23.06 6.56
N GLY A 172 -15.93 22.00 7.28
CA GLY A 172 -15.35 20.66 7.12
C GLY A 172 -15.46 20.12 5.70
N THR A 173 -16.59 20.33 5.01
CA THR A 173 -16.76 19.93 3.60
C THR A 173 -15.75 20.62 2.69
N TRP A 174 -15.49 21.91 2.89
CA TRP A 174 -14.49 22.63 2.08
C TRP A 174 -13.08 22.11 2.32
N PHE A 175 -12.71 21.86 3.57
CA PHE A 175 -11.43 21.22 3.92
C PHE A 175 -11.28 19.84 3.28
N LEU A 176 -12.34 19.02 3.31
CA LEU A 176 -12.34 17.69 2.69
C LEU A 176 -12.20 17.79 1.17
N MET A 177 -12.92 18.70 0.52
CA MET A 177 -12.81 18.91 -0.92
C MET A 177 -11.40 19.34 -1.34
N ILE A 178 -10.76 20.25 -0.60
CA ILE A 178 -9.37 20.66 -0.85
C ILE A 178 -8.42 19.47 -0.68
N THR A 179 -8.58 18.69 0.40
CA THR A 179 -7.71 17.54 0.70
C THR A 179 -7.86 16.43 -0.34
N PHE A 180 -9.08 16.12 -0.76
CA PHE A 180 -9.32 15.16 -1.84
C PHE A 180 -8.77 15.67 -3.16
N GLY A 181 -8.99 16.95 -3.49
CA GLY A 181 -8.41 17.57 -4.69
C GLY A 181 -6.88 17.47 -4.73
N ALA A 182 -6.22 17.79 -3.61
CA ALA A 182 -4.77 17.63 -3.47
C ALA A 182 -4.33 16.17 -3.60
N SER A 183 -5.07 15.23 -3.01
CA SER A 183 -4.77 13.79 -3.11
C SER A 183 -4.90 13.27 -4.55
N PHE A 184 -5.94 13.68 -5.28
CA PHE A 184 -6.08 13.38 -6.71
C PHE A 184 -4.91 13.98 -7.50
N GLY A 185 -4.57 15.25 -7.27
CA GLY A 185 -3.42 15.91 -7.90
C GLY A 185 -2.10 15.19 -7.65
N TYR A 186 -1.87 14.74 -6.41
CA TYR A 186 -0.68 13.97 -6.04
C TYR A 186 -0.58 12.65 -6.81
N THR A 187 -1.69 11.93 -7.01
CA THR A 187 -1.66 10.68 -7.80
C THR A 187 -1.32 10.92 -9.27
N VAL A 188 -1.82 12.00 -9.86
CA VAL A 188 -1.50 12.38 -11.26
C VAL A 188 -0.03 12.78 -11.34
N MET A 189 0.44 13.63 -10.43
CA MET A 189 1.83 14.05 -10.37
C MET A 189 2.78 12.87 -10.18
N SER A 190 2.44 11.92 -9.28
CA SER A 190 3.24 10.71 -9.04
C SER A 190 3.36 9.86 -10.31
N ARG A 191 2.27 9.65 -11.05
CA ARG A 191 2.28 8.92 -12.32
C ARG A 191 3.11 9.63 -13.40
N MET A 192 2.98 10.96 -13.51
CA MET A 192 3.78 11.77 -14.44
C MET A 192 5.27 11.76 -14.06
N SER A 193 5.59 11.87 -12.77
CA SER A 193 6.96 11.81 -12.26
C SER A 193 7.61 10.45 -12.54
N LEU A 194 6.87 9.35 -12.37
CA LEU A 194 7.34 8.02 -12.74
C LEU A 194 7.61 7.91 -14.25
N LEU A 195 6.73 8.47 -15.10
CA LEU A 195 6.95 8.50 -16.55
C LEU A 195 8.20 9.30 -16.91
N LEU A 196 8.34 10.51 -16.35
CA LEU A 196 9.52 11.35 -16.55
C LEU A 196 10.79 10.63 -16.13
N GLY A 197 10.79 9.96 -14.97
CA GLY A 197 11.94 9.18 -14.52
C GLY A 197 12.30 8.01 -15.45
N ARG A 198 11.31 7.40 -16.13
CA ARG A 198 11.60 6.37 -17.14
C ARG A 198 12.13 6.96 -18.44
N ILE A 199 11.64 8.12 -18.86
CA ILE A 199 12.15 8.83 -20.05
C ILE A 199 13.59 9.31 -19.79
N ASP A 200 13.85 9.88 -18.63
CA ASP A 200 15.19 10.32 -18.21
C ASP A 200 16.19 9.16 -18.20
N PHE A 201 15.81 8.02 -17.59
CA PHE A 201 16.61 6.80 -17.65
C PHE A 201 16.94 6.36 -19.10
N LEU A 202 15.97 6.42 -20.01
CA LEU A 202 16.20 6.02 -21.41
C LEU A 202 17.12 7.00 -22.16
N LEU A 203 17.00 8.30 -21.91
CA LEU A 203 17.75 9.33 -22.62
C LEU A 203 19.17 9.53 -22.06
N THR A 204 19.30 9.49 -20.73
CA THR A 204 20.54 9.82 -20.00
C THR A 204 21.37 8.56 -19.74
N ASP A 205 20.81 7.55 -19.08
CA ASP A 205 21.57 6.36 -18.66
C ASP A 205 21.82 5.37 -19.82
N TRP A 206 20.82 5.19 -20.68
CA TRP A 206 20.91 4.23 -21.78
C TRP A 206 21.48 4.85 -23.07
N LEU A 207 20.83 5.88 -23.61
CA LEU A 207 21.24 6.50 -24.89
C LEU A 207 22.36 7.53 -24.74
N LYS A 208 22.58 8.08 -23.53
CA LYS A 208 23.59 9.13 -23.23
C LYS A 208 23.49 10.35 -24.16
N LEU A 209 22.29 10.67 -24.63
CA LEU A 209 22.03 11.79 -25.55
C LEU A 209 21.91 13.12 -24.81
N VAL A 210 21.54 13.06 -23.54
CA VAL A 210 21.44 14.20 -22.63
C VAL A 210 22.36 13.93 -21.45
N LYS A 211 23.09 14.97 -21.01
CA LYS A 211 24.00 14.92 -19.85
C LYS A 211 23.29 15.42 -18.60
#